data_AF-A0A4S8JGV2-F1
#
_entry.id   AF-A0A4S8JGV2-F1
#
_cell.length_a   1.000
_cell.length_b   1.000
_cell.length_c   1.000
_cell.angle_alpha   90.00
_cell.angle_beta   90.00
_cell.angle_gamma   90.00
#
_symmetry.space_group_name_H-M   'P 1'
#
loop_
_entity.id
_entity.type
_entity.pdbx_description
1 polymer ?
#
loop_
_entity_poly.entity_id
_entity_poly.type
_entity_poly.pdbx_seq_one_letter_code
_entity_poly.pdbx_strand_id
1 'polypeptide(L)'
;MLAQGRTRAVTEIERLLGYAFRSQSLLAEALTHSSYPDHRSYHRLEFVGDAALSLAITKHLYLTNPDLGPGRLSALRAANISTEKLARVAVRHRLYRFLRRNSHALDQMVLAPPHPSTIPTRCDQGLLRFAFSPNRCSISRTW
;
A
#
# COMPACT_ATOMS: atom_id res chain seq x y z
N MET A 1 1.69 24.15 23.08
CA MET A 1 1.43 24.05 21.63
C MET A 1 2.76 23.91 20.90
N LEU A 2 3.23 22.68 20.66
CA LEU A 2 4.45 22.50 19.85
C LEU A 2 4.05 22.58 18.38
N ALA A 3 4.42 23.67 17.72
CA ALA A 3 4.45 23.75 16.26
C ALA A 3 5.45 22.68 15.78
N GLN A 4 4.95 21.51 15.38
CA GLN A 4 5.74 20.44 14.81
C GLN A 4 6.21 20.88 13.42
N GLY A 5 7.47 21.32 13.34
CA GLY A 5 8.14 21.55 12.07
C GLY A 5 8.09 20.28 11.21
N ARG A 6 7.77 20.44 9.91
CA ARG A 6 7.77 19.32 8.95
C ARG A 6 9.13 18.64 8.97
N THR A 7 9.16 17.32 9.14
CA THR A 7 10.40 16.55 9.02
C THR A 7 10.84 16.45 7.56
N ARG A 8 12.14 16.24 7.31
CA ARG A 8 12.66 16.02 5.94
C ARG A 8 11.97 14.83 5.25
N ALA A 9 11.69 13.76 5.97
CA ALA A 9 11.01 12.57 5.45
C ALA A 9 9.59 12.89 4.95
N VAL A 10 8.82 13.68 5.73
CA VAL A 10 7.48 14.13 5.32
C VAL A 10 7.56 14.93 4.02
N THR A 11 8.50 15.88 3.95
CA THR A 11 8.66 16.73 2.76
C THR A 11 9.05 15.94 1.52
N GLU A 12 9.93 14.94 1.65
CA GLU A 12 10.32 14.09 0.52
C GLU A 12 9.14 13.26 0.01
N ILE A 13 8.31 12.71 0.89
CA ILE A 13 7.12 11.94 0.50
C ILE A 13 6.06 12.83 -0.14
N GLU A 14 5.81 14.01 0.41
CA GLU A 14 4.89 14.99 -0.18
C GLU A 14 5.31 15.34 -1.61
N ARG A 15 6.62 15.50 -1.84
CA ARG A 15 7.18 15.74 -3.19
C ARG A 15 7.05 14.51 -4.09
N LEU A 16 7.29 13.30 -3.58
CA LEU A 16 7.15 12.05 -4.35
C LEU A 16 5.71 11.78 -4.76
N LEU A 17 4.74 12.12 -3.90
CA LEU A 17 3.32 11.94 -4.16
C LEU A 17 2.69 13.12 -4.92
N GLY A 18 3.38 14.26 -5.00
CA GLY A 18 2.81 15.50 -5.52
C GLY A 18 1.63 16.00 -4.68
N TYR A 19 1.62 15.69 -3.38
CA TYR A 19 0.49 15.95 -2.48
C TYR A 19 0.99 16.44 -1.12
N ALA A 20 0.53 17.61 -0.69
CA ALA A 20 0.80 18.13 0.65
C ALA A 20 -0.27 17.65 1.64
N PHE A 21 0.14 16.93 2.68
CA PHE A 21 -0.79 16.44 3.70
C PHE A 21 -1.28 17.60 4.58
N ARG A 22 -2.60 17.67 4.76
CA ARG A 22 -3.22 18.58 5.72
C ARG A 22 -2.88 18.21 7.16
N SER A 23 -2.74 16.92 7.44
CA SER A 23 -2.36 16.39 8.73
C SER A 23 -1.13 15.49 8.60
N GLN A 24 -0.01 15.93 9.18
CA GLN A 24 1.23 15.16 9.19
C GLN A 24 1.12 13.90 10.07
N SER A 25 0.23 13.89 11.06
CA SER A 25 0.00 12.71 11.90
C SER A 25 -0.62 11.56 11.13
N LEU A 26 -1.48 11.84 10.14
CA LEU A 26 -2.02 10.81 9.24
C LEU A 26 -0.92 10.19 8.37
N LEU A 27 0.00 11.00 7.86
CA LEU A 27 1.16 10.48 7.12
C LEU A 27 2.06 9.63 8.03
N ALA A 28 2.31 10.08 9.26
CA ALA A 28 3.09 9.32 10.23
C ALA A 28 2.44 7.97 10.58
N GLU A 29 1.12 7.94 10.79
CA GLU A 29 0.35 6.70 11.03
C GLU A 29 0.40 5.78 9.80
N ALA A 30 0.21 6.32 8.59
CA ALA A 30 0.28 5.56 7.33
C ALA A 30 1.65 4.92 7.07
N LEU A 31 2.73 5.48 7.65
CA LEU A 31 4.09 5.00 7.51
C LEU A 31 4.58 4.22 8.73
N THR A 32 3.71 3.85 9.67
CA THR A 32 4.09 3.10 10.86
C THR A 32 3.54 1.69 10.81
N HIS A 33 4.44 0.70 10.81
CA HIS A 33 4.11 -0.72 10.89
C HIS A 33 3.72 -1.11 12.32
N SER A 34 2.86 -2.12 12.48
CA SER A 34 2.37 -2.60 13.79
C SER A 34 3.46 -3.16 14.71
N SER A 35 4.61 -3.52 14.17
CA SER A 35 5.78 -3.91 14.97
C SER A 35 6.43 -2.74 15.69
N TYR A 36 6.16 -1.49 15.27
CA TYR A 36 6.71 -0.31 15.93
C TYR A 36 5.87 0.01 17.20
N PRO A 37 6.45 -0.09 18.40
CA PRO A 37 5.71 0.06 19.66
C PRO A 37 5.19 1.49 19.86
N ASP A 38 4.16 1.65 20.69
CA ASP A 38 3.66 2.95 21.19
C ASP A 38 3.20 3.97 20.12
N HIS A 39 2.86 3.51 18.92
CA HIS A 39 2.31 4.34 17.85
C HIS A 39 1.11 3.69 17.17
N ARG A 40 0.24 4.52 16.59
CA ARG A 40 -0.82 4.03 15.69
C ARG A 40 -0.20 3.49 14.42
N SER A 41 -0.61 2.29 14.05
CA SER A 41 -0.18 1.63 12.82
C SER A 41 -1.13 1.91 11.66
N TYR A 42 -0.64 1.70 10.44
CA TYR A 42 -1.41 1.99 9.22
C TYR A 42 -2.70 1.16 9.05
N HIS A 43 -2.94 0.11 9.85
CA HIS A 43 -3.99 -0.89 9.63
C HIS A 43 -5.39 -0.29 9.42
N ARG A 44 -5.75 0.76 10.18
CA ARG A 44 -7.05 1.41 10.03
C ARG A 44 -7.13 2.26 8.76
N LEU A 45 -6.05 2.97 8.43
CA LEU A 45 -5.97 3.77 7.21
C LEU A 45 -5.98 2.89 5.97
N GLU A 46 -5.37 1.73 6.07
CA GLU A 46 -5.30 0.74 5.02
C GLU A 46 -6.67 0.11 4.72
N PHE A 47 -7.51 -0.15 5.73
CA PHE A 47 -8.90 -0.55 5.52
C PHE A 47 -9.69 0.46 4.66
N VAL A 48 -9.54 1.76 4.93
CA VAL A 48 -10.19 2.83 4.15
C VAL A 48 -9.52 2.99 2.79
N GLY A 49 -8.20 2.88 2.73
CA GLY A 49 -7.40 2.99 1.52
C GLY A 49 -7.71 1.91 0.50
N ASP A 50 -7.94 0.66 0.94
CA ASP A 50 -8.33 -0.46 0.08
C ASP A 50 -9.64 -0.20 -0.65
N ALA A 51 -10.66 0.29 0.06
CA ALA A 51 -11.95 0.66 -0.52
C ALA A 51 -11.81 1.86 -1.48
N ALA A 52 -11.06 2.90 -1.08
CA ALA A 52 -10.85 4.09 -1.90
C ALA A 52 -10.10 3.76 -3.21
N LEU A 53 -9.04 2.96 -3.12
CA LEU A 53 -8.26 2.52 -4.27
C LEU A 53 -9.08 1.63 -5.21
N SER A 54 -9.85 0.70 -4.64
CA SER A 54 -10.76 -0.16 -5.40
C SER A 54 -11.77 0.66 -6.19
N LEU A 55 -12.37 1.69 -5.58
CA LEU A 55 -13.30 2.58 -6.26
C LEU A 55 -12.63 3.40 -7.36
N ALA A 56 -11.46 3.98 -7.09
CA ALA A 56 -10.73 4.79 -8.07
C ALA A 56 -10.38 3.97 -9.33
N ILE A 57 -9.87 2.75 -9.16
CA ILE A 57 -9.55 1.87 -10.28
C ILE A 57 -10.82 1.38 -10.99
N THR A 58 -11.86 1.03 -10.23
CA THR A 58 -13.15 0.62 -10.83
C THR A 58 -13.71 1.73 -11.71
N LYS A 59 -13.73 2.98 -11.21
CA LYS A 59 -14.18 4.15 -11.96
C LYS A 59 -13.34 4.36 -13.22
N HIS A 60 -12.01 4.28 -13.10
CA HIS A 60 -11.12 4.43 -14.25
C HIS A 60 -11.38 3.36 -15.31
N LEU A 61 -11.47 2.09 -14.93
CA LEU A 61 -11.72 0.98 -15.85
C LEU A 61 -13.09 1.08 -16.52
N TYR A 62 -14.13 1.45 -15.77
CA TYR A 62 -15.48 1.64 -16.31
C TYR A 62 -15.51 2.75 -17.38
N LEU A 63 -14.87 3.89 -17.12
CA LEU A 63 -14.87 5.02 -18.05
C LEU A 63 -13.97 4.79 -19.28
N THR A 64 -12.88 4.04 -19.13
CA THR A 64 -11.92 3.81 -20.22
C THR A 64 -12.25 2.61 -21.09
N ASN A 65 -13.14 1.72 -20.63
CA ASN A 65 -13.50 0.49 -21.34
C ASN A 65 -15.04 0.35 -21.44
N PRO A 66 -15.72 1.22 -22.20
CA PRO A 66 -17.18 1.26 -22.27
C PRO A 66 -17.80 -0.05 -22.81
N ASP A 67 -17.07 -0.78 -23.64
CA ASP A 67 -17.55 -2.01 -24.30
C ASP A 67 -17.33 -3.28 -23.47
N LEU A 68 -16.65 -3.19 -22.32
CA LEU A 68 -16.38 -4.36 -21.49
C LEU A 68 -17.54 -4.67 -20.56
N GLY A 69 -18.01 -5.92 -20.64
CA GLY A 69 -18.97 -6.45 -19.69
C GLY A 69 -18.41 -6.57 -18.25
N PRO A 70 -19.30 -6.72 -17.26
CA PRO A 70 -18.96 -6.69 -15.84
C PRO A 70 -17.92 -7.74 -15.42
N GLY A 71 -17.97 -8.95 -16.00
CA GLY A 71 -17.00 -10.00 -15.70
C GLY A 71 -15.56 -9.63 -16.09
N ARG A 72 -15.36 -9.02 -17.26
CA ARG A 72 -14.04 -8.57 -17.73
C ARG A 72 -13.54 -7.37 -16.92
N LEU A 73 -14.43 -6.44 -16.58
CA LEU A 73 -14.10 -5.31 -15.69
C LEU A 73 -13.67 -5.80 -14.30
N SER A 74 -14.36 -6.79 -13.73
CA SER A 74 -13.99 -7.40 -12.45
C SER A 74 -12.62 -8.09 -12.52
N ALA A 75 -12.33 -8.82 -13.59
CA ALA A 75 -11.03 -9.45 -13.80
C ALA A 75 -9.90 -8.41 -13.95
N LEU A 76 -10.13 -7.34 -14.74
CA LEU A 76 -9.18 -6.23 -14.88
C LEU A 76 -8.95 -5.52 -13.56
N ARG A 77 -10.01 -5.28 -12.77
CA ARG A 77 -9.90 -4.69 -11.45
C ARG A 77 -9.01 -5.55 -10.56
N ALA A 78 -9.35 -6.83 -10.39
CA ALA A 78 -8.60 -7.77 -9.55
C ALA A 78 -7.13 -7.86 -9.97
N ALA A 79 -6.87 -7.87 -11.29
CA ALA A 79 -5.52 -7.88 -11.83
C ALA A 79 -4.75 -6.58 -11.52
N ASN A 80 -5.40 -5.44 -11.30
CA ASN A 80 -4.74 -4.15 -11.04
C ASN A 80 -4.63 -3.78 -9.55
N ILE A 81 -5.48 -4.33 -8.69
CA ILE A 81 -5.44 -4.09 -7.23
C ILE A 81 -4.76 -5.22 -6.44
N SER A 82 -3.96 -6.06 -7.10
CA SER A 82 -3.25 -7.13 -6.40
C SER A 82 -2.14 -6.56 -5.51
N THR A 83 -1.96 -7.16 -4.33
CA THR A 83 -0.92 -6.80 -3.37
C THR A 83 0.46 -6.75 -4.02
N GLU A 84 0.76 -7.68 -4.93
CA GLU A 84 2.02 -7.72 -5.67
C GLU A 84 2.24 -6.48 -6.55
N LYS A 85 1.21 -6.05 -7.30
CA LYS A 85 1.31 -4.84 -8.13
C LYS A 85 1.50 -3.59 -7.27
N LEU A 86 0.73 -3.47 -6.18
CA LEU A 86 0.86 -2.34 -5.26
C LEU A 86 2.23 -2.32 -4.59
N ALA A 87 2.78 -3.48 -4.22
CA ALA A 87 4.14 -3.59 -3.69
C ALA A 87 5.19 -3.15 -4.71
N ARG A 88 5.08 -3.59 -5.98
CA ARG A 88 5.99 -3.15 -7.05
C ARG A 88 5.97 -1.63 -7.23
N VAL A 89 4.79 -1.00 -7.16
CA VAL A 89 4.66 0.47 -7.19
C VAL A 89 5.35 1.10 -5.98
N ALA A 90 5.09 0.62 -4.77
CA ALA A 90 5.72 1.13 -3.56
C ALA A 90 7.27 1.03 -3.60
N VAL A 91 7.81 -0.07 -4.14
CA VAL A 91 9.26 -0.26 -4.34
C VAL A 91 9.81 0.68 -5.39
N ARG A 92 9.12 0.86 -6.53
CA ARG A 92 9.53 1.79 -7.59
C ARG A 92 9.63 3.23 -7.07
N HIS A 93 8.68 3.65 -6.23
CA HIS A 93 8.70 4.96 -5.57
C HIS A 93 9.55 5.00 -4.30
N ARG A 94 10.21 3.88 -3.97
CA ARG A 94 11.09 3.70 -2.80
C ARG A 94 10.41 4.08 -1.48
N LEU A 95 9.09 3.91 -1.37
CA LEU A 95 8.30 4.28 -0.18
C LEU A 95 8.70 3.47 1.06
N TYR A 96 9.18 2.25 0.87
CA TYR A 96 9.63 1.34 1.92
C TYR A 96 10.74 1.90 2.82
N ARG A 97 11.48 2.92 2.34
CA ARG A 97 12.55 3.58 3.12
C ARG A 97 12.00 4.44 4.26
N PHE A 98 10.76 4.89 4.14
CA PHE A 98 10.12 5.77 5.11
C PHE A 98 9.26 5.00 6.11
N LEU A 99 9.10 3.68 5.91
CA LEU A 99 8.33 2.83 6.79
C LEU A 99 9.05 2.65 8.12
N ARG A 100 8.41 3.11 9.20
CA ARG A 100 8.86 2.88 10.58
C ARG A 100 8.45 1.47 10.99
N ARG A 101 9.43 0.66 11.36
CA ARG A 101 9.26 -0.74 11.75
C ARG A 101 10.27 -1.11 12.81
N ASN A 102 9.93 -2.10 13.62
CA ASN A 102 10.85 -2.75 14.54
C ASN A 102 10.75 -4.27 14.34
N SER A 103 11.18 -4.73 13.16
CA SER A 103 11.13 -6.15 12.81
C SER A 103 12.29 -6.52 11.88
N HIS A 104 13.15 -7.40 12.37
CA HIS A 104 14.35 -7.83 11.66
C HIS A 104 14.03 -8.48 10.29
N ALA A 105 12.93 -9.23 10.19
CA ALA A 105 12.49 -9.83 8.93
C ALA A 105 12.15 -8.78 7.86
N LEU A 106 11.50 -7.67 8.27
CA LEU A 106 11.16 -6.58 7.35
C LEU A 106 12.39 -5.78 6.93
N ASP A 107 13.38 -5.65 7.80
CA ASP A 107 14.64 -4.99 7.48
C ASP A 107 15.44 -5.80 6.46
N GLN A 108 15.50 -7.13 6.60
CA GLN A 108 16.15 -8.00 5.61
C GLN A 108 15.49 -7.89 4.22
N MET A 109 14.16 -7.80 4.16
CA MET A 109 13.42 -7.65 2.89
C MET A 109 13.63 -6.27 2.23
N VAL A 110 13.87 -5.23 3.02
CA VAL A 110 14.13 -3.88 2.49
C VAL A 110 15.59 -3.64 2.13
N LEU A 111 16.51 -4.24 2.86
CA LEU A 111 17.95 -4.13 2.63
C LEU A 111 18.44 -5.04 1.49
N ALA A 112 17.66 -6.07 1.14
CA ALA A 112 17.91 -6.85 -0.07
C ALA A 112 17.70 -5.98 -1.32
N PRO A 113 18.62 -5.99 -2.31
CA PRO A 113 18.39 -5.29 -3.57
C PRO A 113 17.08 -5.78 -4.19
N PRO A 114 16.21 -4.89 -4.69
CA PRO A 114 14.93 -5.28 -5.25
C PRO A 114 15.16 -6.02 -6.58
N HIS A 115 15.40 -7.33 -6.51
CA HIS A 115 15.39 -8.19 -7.68
C HIS A 115 13.94 -8.62 -7.97
N PRO A 116 13.55 -8.69 -9.25
CA PRO A 116 12.20 -9.12 -9.64
C PRO A 116 11.83 -10.53 -9.14
N SER A 117 12.82 -11.37 -8.82
CA SER A 117 12.65 -12.70 -8.23
C SER A 117 12.50 -12.71 -6.70
N THR A 118 12.79 -11.59 -6.02
CA THR A 118 12.69 -11.45 -4.55
C THR A 118 11.38 -10.79 -4.13
N ILE A 119 10.54 -10.37 -5.08
CA ILE A 119 9.16 -9.97 -4.82
C ILE A 119 8.35 -11.25 -4.74
N PRO A 120 7.78 -11.65 -3.60
CA PRO A 120 6.96 -12.85 -3.51
C PRO A 120 5.82 -12.82 -4.53
N THR A 121 5.92 -13.64 -5.57
CA THR A 121 4.94 -13.74 -6.67
C THR A 121 3.89 -14.84 -6.43
N ARG A 122 3.86 -15.43 -5.22
CA ARG A 122 2.99 -16.58 -4.92
C ARG A 122 2.11 -16.33 -3.70
N CYS A 123 0.80 -16.52 -3.89
CA CYS A 123 -0.25 -16.42 -2.87
C CYS A 123 -0.15 -17.48 -1.75
N ASP A 124 0.78 -18.42 -1.85
CA ASP A 124 0.90 -19.62 -1.02
C ASP A 124 1.97 -19.53 0.07
N GLN A 125 2.73 -18.42 0.15
CA GLN A 125 3.54 -18.09 1.34
C GLN A 125 3.24 -16.65 1.78
N GLY A 126 2.43 -16.52 2.83
CA GLY A 126 1.83 -15.26 3.29
C GLY A 126 2.81 -14.23 3.88
N LEU A 127 3.64 -13.59 3.04
CA LEU A 127 4.66 -12.64 3.51
C LEU A 127 4.72 -11.29 2.79
N LEU A 128 3.86 -11.01 1.80
CA LEU A 128 3.60 -9.63 1.31
C LEU A 128 2.28 -9.04 1.82
N ARG A 129 1.71 -9.65 2.83
CA ARG A 129 0.51 -9.17 3.52
C ARG A 129 0.79 -8.04 4.52
N PHE A 130 2.06 -7.60 4.61
CA PHE A 130 2.60 -6.73 5.67
C PHE A 130 2.90 -5.28 5.25
N ALA A 131 2.45 -4.86 4.07
CA ALA A 131 2.41 -3.42 3.73
C ALA A 131 0.99 -2.93 3.42
N PHE A 132 0.07 -3.84 3.06
CA PHE A 132 -1.35 -3.57 2.85
C PHE A 132 -2.16 -4.86 3.14
N SER A 133 -2.71 -4.95 4.35
CA SER A 133 -3.83 -5.78 4.82
C SER A 133 -3.63 -7.24 5.21
N PRO A 134 -3.69 -7.56 6.53
CA PRO A 134 -3.72 -8.93 7.03
C PRO A 134 -5.05 -9.67 6.85
N ASN A 135 -6.07 -9.13 6.18
CA ASN A 135 -7.38 -9.81 6.07
C ASN A 135 -8.05 -9.70 4.69
N ARG A 136 -7.73 -10.64 3.78
CA ARG A 136 -8.66 -11.24 2.79
C ARG A 136 -7.94 -12.29 1.94
N CYS A 137 -7.80 -13.48 2.50
CA CYS A 137 -7.83 -14.71 1.70
C CYS A 137 -9.25 -15.26 1.92
N SER A 138 -10.04 -15.44 0.85
CA SER A 138 -11.51 -15.62 0.83
C SER A 138 -12.33 -14.32 0.79
N ILE A 139 -12.55 -13.79 -0.42
CA ILE A 139 -13.85 -13.36 -0.97
C ILE A 139 -13.63 -13.43 -2.49
N SER A 140 -13.67 -14.66 -3.01
CA SER A 140 -13.72 -14.92 -4.45
C SER A 140 -14.62 -16.12 -4.67
N ARG A 141 -15.91 -15.90 -4.39
CA ARG A 141 -17.10 -16.64 -4.86
C ARG A 141 -18.28 -15.88 -4.25
N THR A 142 -19.15 -15.32 -5.08
CA THR A 142 -20.18 -14.28 -4.77
C THR A 142 -19.53 -12.90 -4.63
N TRP A 143 -19.61 -12.01 -5.62
CA TRP A 143 -20.66 -11.70 -6.59
C TRP A 143 -20.16 -11.75 -8.03
#